data_AF-A0A2V8X4Y9-F1
#
_entry.id   AF-A0A2V8X4Y9-F1
#
_cell.length_a   1.000
_cell.length_b   1.000
_cell.length_c   1.000
_cell.angle_alpha   90.00
_cell.angle_beta   90.00
_cell.angle_gamma   90.00
#
_symmetry.space_group_name_H-M   'P 1'
#
loop_
_entity.id
_entity.type
_entity.pdbx_description
1 polymer ?
#
loop_
_entity_poly.entity_id
_entity_poly.type
_entity_poly.pdbx_seq_one_letter_code
_entity_poly.pdbx_strand_id
1 'polypeptide(L)'
;MFQLRFRLVKTYVQLLLVGALLQIPVIAKCISLRMDLNGNIVGSTKDLTVLVEVASATEGDSDTEVRQKTSIEESRFQMLAWFDTTSNVISVETCDRKPHLVIVKLMQGEQVLDRQTLTVERDFRRTKSGGYQLKRPITLRRPADK
;
A
#
# COMPACT_ATOMS: atom_id res chain seq x y z
N MET A 1 -49.28 21.93 33.87
CA MET A 1 -48.78 22.12 32.49
C MET A 1 -47.24 22.02 32.35
N PHE A 2 -46.50 21.53 33.36
CA PHE A 2 -45.02 21.48 33.35
C PHE A 2 -44.42 20.09 33.03
N GLN A 3 -45.19 19.00 33.20
CA GLN A 3 -44.67 17.63 33.02
C GLN A 3 -44.62 17.17 31.55
N LEU A 4 -45.43 17.73 30.64
CA LEU A 4 -45.38 17.38 29.21
C LEU A 4 -44.11 17.90 28.53
N ARG A 5 -43.60 19.06 28.95
CA ARG A 5 -42.41 19.68 28.33
C ARG A 5 -41.13 18.90 28.61
N PHE A 6 -41.01 18.24 29.77
CA PHE A 6 -39.84 17.44 30.12
C PHE A 6 -39.74 16.11 29.35
N ARG A 7 -40.88 15.49 28.98
CA ARG A 7 -40.86 14.25 28.19
C ARG A 7 -40.37 14.48 26.76
N LEU A 8 -40.85 15.54 26.11
CA LEU A 8 -40.44 15.90 24.75
C LEU A 8 -38.94 16.20 24.65
N VAL A 9 -38.37 16.93 25.62
CA VAL A 9 -36.92 17.23 25.62
C VAL A 9 -36.08 15.97 25.73
N LYS A 10 -36.49 14.98 26.55
CA LYS A 10 -35.78 13.70 26.67
C LYS A 10 -35.76 12.91 25.36
N THR A 11 -36.87 12.90 24.63
CA THR A 11 -36.97 12.20 23.34
C THR A 11 -36.11 12.86 22.26
N TYR A 12 -36.07 14.20 22.22
CA TYR A 12 -35.22 14.95 21.29
C TYR A 12 -33.72 14.77 21.58
N VAL A 13 -33.32 14.73 22.87
CA VAL A 13 -31.92 14.49 23.26
C VAL A 13 -31.50 13.04 22.95
N GLN A 14 -32.38 12.05 23.13
CA GLN A 14 -32.09 10.68 22.73
C GLN A 14 -31.97 10.51 21.20
N LEU A 15 -32.80 11.21 20.41
CA LEU A 15 -32.69 11.18 18.95
C LEU A 15 -31.41 11.85 18.43
N LEU A 16 -30.96 12.93 19.05
CA LEU A 16 -29.68 13.59 18.71
C LEU A 16 -28.46 12.72 19.06
N LEU A 17 -28.50 11.97 20.16
CA LEU A 17 -27.41 11.05 20.53
C LEU A 17 -27.32 9.83 19.60
N VAL A 18 -28.45 9.33 19.09
CA VAL A 18 -28.47 8.24 18.10
C VAL A 18 -27.95 8.72 16.74
N GLY A 19 -28.20 9.98 16.35
CA GLY A 19 -27.63 10.58 15.14
C GLY A 19 -26.10 10.78 15.20
N ALA A 20 -25.54 11.02 16.38
CA ALA A 20 -24.11 11.22 16.58
C ALA A 20 -23.29 9.91 16.60
N LEU A 21 -23.92 8.76 16.84
CA LEU A 21 -23.23 7.45 16.92
C LEU A 21 -23.03 6.76 15.56
N LEU A 22 -23.58 7.30 14.47
CA LEU A 22 -23.52 6.68 13.13
C LEU A 22 -22.51 7.31 12.17
N GLN A 23 -21.65 8.21 12.64
CA GLN A 23 -20.46 8.60 11.87
C GLN A 23 -19.35 7.56 12.03
N ILE A 24 -19.65 6.30 11.71
CA ILE A 24 -18.60 5.31 11.49
C ILE A 24 -18.01 5.63 10.13
N PRO A 25 -16.75 6.09 10.01
CA PRO A 25 -16.13 6.24 8.71
C PRO A 25 -16.13 4.86 8.04
N VAL A 26 -16.83 4.75 6.92
CA VAL A 26 -16.85 3.52 6.11
C VAL A 26 -15.49 3.42 5.44
N ILE A 27 -14.56 2.68 6.06
CA ILE A 27 -13.25 2.37 5.48
C ILE A 27 -13.47 1.28 4.44
N ALA A 28 -13.52 1.65 3.16
CA ALA A 28 -13.62 0.69 2.07
C ALA A 28 -12.22 0.14 1.73
N LYS A 29 -12.01 -1.18 1.90
CA LYS A 29 -10.80 -1.85 1.42
C LYS A 29 -10.88 -1.97 -0.11
N CYS A 30 -9.96 -1.34 -0.82
CA CYS A 30 -9.95 -1.27 -2.28
C CYS A 30 -9.29 -2.49 -2.94
N ILE A 31 -9.46 -2.63 -4.27
CA ILE A 31 -8.94 -3.73 -5.10
C ILE A 31 -7.43 -3.92 -4.91
N SER A 32 -7.02 -5.18 -4.72
CA SER A 32 -5.61 -5.55 -4.62
C SER A 32 -4.93 -5.51 -5.99
N LEU A 33 -3.93 -4.66 -6.15
CA LEU A 33 -3.16 -4.57 -7.39
C LEU A 33 -1.86 -5.34 -7.29
N ARG A 34 -1.68 -6.32 -8.19
CA ARG A 34 -0.45 -7.12 -8.28
C ARG A 34 0.63 -6.38 -9.05
N MET A 35 1.82 -6.29 -8.47
CA MET A 35 3.04 -5.78 -9.07
C MET A 35 4.07 -6.91 -9.15
N ASP A 36 4.58 -7.17 -10.35
CA ASP A 36 5.64 -8.13 -10.62
C ASP A 36 6.98 -7.42 -10.78
N LEU A 37 7.91 -7.74 -9.88
CA LEU A 37 9.20 -7.10 -9.70
C LEU A 37 10.30 -8.16 -9.81
N ASN A 38 11.35 -7.86 -10.54
CA ASN A 38 12.47 -8.76 -10.71
C ASN A 38 13.75 -7.97 -10.92
N GLY A 39 14.88 -8.58 -10.55
CA GLY A 39 16.16 -7.91 -10.67
C GLY A 39 17.32 -8.81 -10.30
N ASN A 40 18.49 -8.18 -10.24
CA ASN A 40 19.74 -8.80 -9.85
C ASN A 40 20.31 -8.10 -8.61
N ILE A 41 21.02 -8.86 -7.79
CA ILE A 41 21.83 -8.37 -6.68
C ILE A 41 23.29 -8.51 -7.10
N VAL A 42 24.04 -7.42 -7.03
CA VAL A 42 25.49 -7.41 -7.25
C VAL A 42 26.18 -7.56 -5.90
N GLY A 43 26.99 -8.59 -5.76
CA GLY A 43 27.69 -8.95 -4.52
C GLY A 43 27.16 -10.24 -3.90
N SER A 44 27.59 -10.55 -2.68
CA SER A 44 27.14 -11.73 -1.94
C SER A 44 25.66 -11.62 -1.57
N THR A 45 24.88 -12.67 -1.82
CA THR A 45 23.45 -12.76 -1.48
C THR A 45 23.16 -13.39 -0.11
N LYS A 46 24.21 -13.71 0.64
CA LYS A 46 24.08 -14.32 1.96
C LYS A 46 23.38 -13.37 2.94
N ASP A 47 22.38 -13.91 3.64
CA ASP A 47 21.60 -13.25 4.70
C ASP A 47 20.88 -11.97 4.22
N LEU A 48 20.49 -11.93 2.94
CA LEU A 48 19.79 -10.79 2.35
C LEU A 48 18.30 -11.04 2.18
N THR A 49 17.53 -9.97 2.33
CA THR A 49 16.10 -9.92 2.00
C THR A 49 15.84 -8.74 1.09
N VAL A 50 14.86 -8.85 0.19
CA VAL A 50 14.35 -7.69 -0.58
C VAL A 50 12.98 -7.32 -0.06
N LEU A 51 12.79 -6.06 0.29
CA LEU A 51 11.52 -5.48 0.74
C LEU A 51 11.01 -4.46 -0.26
N VAL A 52 9.69 -4.30 -0.32
CA VAL A 52 9.03 -3.31 -1.16
C VAL A 52 8.06 -2.47 -0.37
N GLU A 53 8.14 -1.18 -0.63
CA GLU A 53 7.16 -0.19 -0.22
C GLU A 53 6.50 0.39 -1.47
N VAL A 54 5.21 0.66 -1.37
CA VAL A 54 4.44 1.27 -2.46
C VAL A 54 3.73 2.46 -1.86
N ALA A 55 3.66 3.56 -2.61
CA ALA A 55 2.88 4.73 -2.21
C ALA A 55 1.82 5.04 -3.27
N SER A 56 0.63 5.39 -2.79
CA SER A 56 -0.45 5.92 -3.63
C SER A 56 -0.24 7.39 -3.94
N ALA A 57 -0.68 7.83 -5.12
CA ALA A 57 -0.84 9.25 -5.44
C ALA A 57 -2.30 9.75 -5.27
N THR A 58 -3.21 8.89 -4.82
CA THR A 58 -4.62 9.27 -4.70
C THR A 58 -4.84 10.05 -3.40
N GLU A 59 -5.41 11.26 -3.51
CA GLU A 59 -5.74 12.08 -2.35
C GLU A 59 -6.76 11.37 -1.44
N GLY A 60 -6.51 11.41 -0.13
CA GLY A 60 -7.35 10.75 0.87
C GLY A 60 -7.09 9.27 1.09
N ASP A 61 -6.09 8.68 0.42
CA ASP A 61 -5.56 7.37 0.81
C ASP A 61 -4.79 7.51 2.13
N SER A 62 -5.13 6.68 3.12
CA SER A 62 -4.59 6.80 4.48
C SER A 62 -3.56 5.73 4.80
N ASP A 63 -3.74 4.51 4.31
CA ASP A 63 -2.78 3.42 4.53
C ASP A 63 -2.53 2.63 3.26
N THR A 64 -1.28 2.20 3.10
CA THR A 64 -0.88 1.24 2.07
C THR A 64 -0.38 -0.03 2.75
N GLU A 65 -1.03 -1.15 2.48
CA GLU A 65 -0.56 -2.47 2.86
C GLU A 65 0.11 -3.13 1.64
N VAL A 66 1.36 -3.55 1.80
CA VAL A 66 2.09 -4.32 0.79
C VAL A 66 2.30 -5.73 1.30
N ARG A 67 1.55 -6.68 0.74
CA ARG A 67 1.85 -8.10 0.94
C ARG A 67 2.87 -8.49 -0.12
N GLN A 68 3.91 -9.21 0.27
CA GLN A 68 4.97 -9.59 -0.67
C GLN A 68 5.38 -11.06 -0.55
N LYS A 69 5.82 -11.62 -1.68
CA LYS A 69 6.52 -12.90 -1.75
C LYS A 69 7.81 -12.69 -2.53
N THR A 70 8.94 -13.04 -1.92
CA THR A 70 10.27 -12.87 -2.51
C THR A 70 10.95 -14.22 -2.65
N SER A 71 11.62 -14.45 -3.77
CA SER A 71 12.60 -15.51 -3.95
C SER A 71 13.93 -14.88 -4.34
N ILE A 72 15.03 -15.34 -3.76
CA ILE A 72 16.39 -14.98 -4.14
C ILE A 72 17.11 -16.28 -4.48
N GLU A 73 17.57 -16.40 -5.72
CA GLU A 73 18.30 -17.56 -6.22
C GLU A 73 19.59 -17.06 -6.85
N GLU A 74 20.72 -17.54 -6.32
CA GLU A 74 22.08 -17.12 -6.69
C GLU A 74 22.28 -15.61 -6.53
N SER A 75 21.99 -14.83 -7.57
CA SER A 75 22.10 -13.36 -7.61
C SER A 75 20.85 -12.71 -8.21
N ARG A 76 19.79 -13.48 -8.45
CA ARG A 76 18.52 -13.00 -9.02
C ARG A 76 17.47 -12.96 -7.94
N PHE A 77 16.63 -11.93 -7.97
CA PHE A 77 15.43 -11.89 -7.15
C PHE A 77 14.18 -11.78 -8.02
N GLN A 78 13.12 -12.44 -7.56
CA GLN A 78 11.77 -12.30 -8.06
C GLN A 78 10.87 -11.95 -6.89
N MET A 79 9.98 -10.99 -7.10
CA MET A 79 9.07 -10.54 -6.09
C MET A 79 7.69 -10.26 -6.68
N LEU A 80 6.66 -10.72 -5.97
CA LEU A 80 5.29 -10.31 -6.17
C LEU A 80 4.89 -9.43 -5.00
N ALA A 81 4.41 -8.22 -5.30
CA ALA A 81 3.83 -7.31 -4.33
C ALA A 81 2.35 -7.10 -4.63
N TRP A 82 1.50 -7.18 -3.61
CA TRP A 82 0.09 -6.84 -3.69
C TRP A 82 -0.11 -5.53 -2.94
N PHE A 83 -0.55 -4.51 -3.67
CA PHE A 83 -0.83 -3.19 -3.15
C PHE A 83 -2.32 -3.10 -2.81
N ASP A 84 -2.60 -3.02 -1.51
CA ASP A 84 -3.93 -2.75 -0.96
C ASP A 84 -3.89 -1.34 -0.34
N THR A 85 -4.93 -0.52 -0.58
CA THR A 85 -5.02 0.83 -0.04
C THR A 85 -6.34 1.04 0.70
N THR A 86 -6.28 1.68 1.87
CA THR A 86 -7.43 2.21 2.59
C THR A 86 -7.55 3.71 2.31
N SER A 87 -8.78 4.20 2.26
CA SER A 87 -9.05 5.63 2.05
C SER A 87 -10.16 6.10 2.97
N ASN A 88 -10.02 7.33 3.43
CA ASN A 88 -11.03 8.02 4.23
C ASN A 88 -12.02 8.82 3.37
N VAL A 89 -11.86 8.79 2.03
CA VAL A 89 -12.75 9.45 1.08
C VAL A 89 -13.70 8.42 0.48
N ILE A 90 -14.99 8.57 0.77
CA ILE A 90 -16.07 7.76 0.20
C ILE A 90 -16.26 8.19 -1.27
N SER A 91 -15.47 7.63 -2.18
CA SER A 91 -15.74 7.72 -3.62
C SER A 91 -16.66 6.58 -4.02
N VAL A 92 -17.84 6.91 -4.54
CA VAL A 92 -18.80 5.95 -5.12
C VAL A 92 -18.29 5.40 -6.45
N GLU A 93 -17.30 6.05 -7.06
CA GLU A 93 -16.77 5.70 -8.37
C GLU A 93 -15.34 5.18 -8.26
N THR A 94 -15.22 3.87 -8.48
CA THR A 94 -14.02 3.10 -8.79
C THR A 94 -12.95 3.01 -7.69
N CYS A 95 -12.74 1.79 -7.20
CA CYS A 95 -11.52 1.39 -6.47
C CYS A 95 -10.26 1.38 -7.39
N ASP A 96 -10.19 2.28 -8.38
CA ASP A 96 -9.07 2.45 -9.32
C ASP A 96 -7.95 3.28 -8.67
N ARG A 97 -7.52 2.87 -7.48
CA ARG A 97 -6.41 3.51 -6.76
C ARG A 97 -5.11 3.16 -7.47
N LYS A 98 -4.30 4.16 -7.81
CA LYS A 98 -3.11 3.96 -8.64
C LYS A 98 -1.85 4.10 -7.79
N PRO A 99 -1.05 3.04 -7.66
CA PRO A 99 0.29 3.19 -7.09
C PRO A 99 1.07 4.17 -7.97
N HIS A 100 1.88 5.01 -7.35
CA HIS A 100 2.67 6.03 -8.04
C HIS A 100 4.16 5.80 -7.84
N LEU A 101 4.58 5.48 -6.62
CA LEU A 101 5.97 5.21 -6.27
C LEU A 101 6.11 3.78 -5.75
N VAL A 102 7.20 3.12 -6.15
CA VAL A 102 7.61 1.81 -5.65
C VAL A 102 9.05 1.91 -5.20
N ILE A 103 9.32 1.63 -3.94
CA ILE A 103 10.65 1.65 -3.36
C ILE A 103 11.05 0.20 -3.08
N VAL A 104 12.13 -0.25 -3.71
CA VAL A 104 12.69 -1.59 -3.52
C VAL A 104 13.95 -1.46 -2.68
N LYS A 105 14.01 -2.15 -1.55
CA LYS A 105 15.11 -2.09 -0.58
C LYS A 105 15.82 -3.44 -0.50
N LEU A 106 17.14 -3.42 -0.58
CA LEU A 106 17.98 -4.55 -0.20
C LEU A 106 18.28 -4.46 1.29
N MET A 107 17.96 -5.50 2.03
CA MET A 107 18.05 -5.55 3.48
C MET A 107 19.03 -6.63 3.93
N GLN A 108 19.72 -6.39 5.04
CA GLN A 108 20.42 -7.40 5.83
C GLN A 108 20.00 -7.24 7.29
N GLY A 109 19.12 -8.14 7.76
CA GLY A 109 18.35 -7.90 8.98
C GLY A 109 17.57 -6.58 8.87
N GLU A 110 17.75 -5.69 9.84
CA GLU A 110 17.10 -4.36 9.88
C GLU A 110 17.84 -3.30 9.05
N GLN A 111 19.05 -3.59 8.54
CA GLN A 111 19.86 -2.62 7.82
C GLN A 111 19.45 -2.54 6.35
N VAL A 112 19.17 -1.32 5.88
CA VAL A 112 19.03 -1.04 4.44
C VAL A 112 20.42 -0.92 3.83
N LEU A 113 20.78 -1.85 2.94
CA LEU A 113 22.05 -1.86 2.22
C LEU A 113 22.00 -1.05 0.92
N ASP A 114 20.88 -1.12 0.21
CA ASP A 114 20.65 -0.38 -1.04
C ASP A 114 19.15 -0.11 -1.23
N ARG A 115 18.83 0.89 -2.04
CA ARG A 115 17.47 1.30 -2.33
C ARG A 115 17.35 1.79 -3.76
N GLN A 116 16.34 1.30 -4.47
CA GLN A 116 15.88 1.91 -5.72
C GLN A 116 14.47 2.46 -5.57
N THR A 117 14.26 3.67 -6.06
CA THR A 117 12.96 4.31 -6.15
C THR A 117 12.52 4.32 -7.61
N LEU A 118 11.34 3.77 -7.86
CA LEU A 118 10.73 3.63 -9.17
C LEU A 118 9.40 4.37 -9.19
N THR A 119 9.03 4.83 -10.38
CA THR A 119 7.74 5.48 -10.64
C THR A 119 6.92 4.57 -11.55
N VAL A 120 5.65 4.38 -11.21
CA VAL A 120 4.76 3.46 -11.95
C VAL A 120 4.64 3.86 -13.42
N GLU A 121 4.50 5.16 -13.69
CA GLU A 121 4.38 5.69 -15.06
C GLU A 121 5.61 5.36 -15.93
N ARG A 122 6.81 5.62 -15.40
CA ARG A 122 8.05 5.47 -16.17
C ARG A 122 8.53 4.02 -16.21
N ASP A 123 8.47 3.31 -15.10
CA ASP A 123 9.24 2.09 -14.90
C ASP A 123 8.39 0.82 -15.06
N PHE A 124 7.06 0.95 -15.12
CA PHE A 124 6.12 -0.18 -15.19
C PHE A 124 5.18 -0.11 -16.40
N ARG A 125 4.81 -1.29 -16.91
CA ARG A 125 3.73 -1.46 -17.89
C ARG A 125 2.53 -2.12 -17.23
N ARG A 126 1.32 -1.72 -17.63
CA ARG A 126 0.09 -2.37 -17.16
C ARG A 126 -0.07 -3.73 -17.84
N THR A 127 -0.43 -4.76 -17.07
CA THR A 127 -0.69 -6.10 -17.59
C THR A 127 -2.13 -6.22 -18.09
N LYS A 128 -2.43 -7.24 -18.90
CA LYS A 128 -3.81 -7.53 -19.36
C LYS A 128 -4.79 -7.78 -18.20
N SER A 129 -4.30 -8.23 -17.05
CA SER A 129 -5.09 -8.48 -15.84
C SER A 129 -5.21 -7.24 -14.94
N GLY A 130 -4.78 -6.06 -15.41
CA GLY A 130 -4.89 -4.79 -14.69
C GLY A 130 -3.77 -4.49 -13.68
N GLY A 131 -2.81 -5.40 -13.49
CA GLY A 131 -1.65 -5.21 -12.60
C GLY A 131 -0.49 -4.47 -13.26
N TYR A 132 0.69 -4.49 -12.63
CA TYR A 132 1.90 -3.82 -13.11
C TYR A 132 3.06 -4.80 -13.23
N GLN A 133 3.87 -4.63 -14.26
CA GLN A 133 5.11 -5.37 -14.45
C GLN A 133 6.23 -4.39 -14.79
N LEU A 134 7.42 -4.61 -14.23
CA LEU A 134 8.60 -3.82 -14.61
C LEU A 134 8.86 -3.87 -16.11
N LYS A 135 9.21 -2.71 -16.67
CA LYS A 135 9.73 -2.62 -18.05
C LYS A 135 11.15 -3.16 -18.15
N ARG A 136 11.95 -3.02 -17.09
CA ARG A 136 13.36 -3.44 -17.02
C ARG A 136 13.68 -4.03 -15.64
N PRO A 137 14.54 -5.06 -15.56
CA PRO A 137 15.01 -5.59 -14.28
C PRO A 137 15.75 -4.54 -13.44
N ILE A 138 15.58 -4.61 -12.13
CA ILE A 138 16.26 -3.73 -11.16
C ILE A 138 17.65 -4.30 -10.84
N THR A 139 18.60 -3.45 -10.45
CA THR A 139 19.91 -3.89 -9.94
C THR A 139 20.16 -3.31 -8.57
N LEU A 140 20.16 -4.17 -7.54
CA LEU A 140 20.53 -3.79 -6.17
C LEU A 140 21.98 -4.17 -5.92
N ARG A 141 22.69 -3.41 -5.10
CA ARG A 141 24.12 -3.59 -4.85
C ARG A 141 24.38 -3.76 -3.37
N ARG A 142 25.00 -4.87 -2.98
CA ARG A 142 25.59 -4.98 -1.65
C ARG A 142 26.88 -4.14 -1.63
N PRO A 143 27.03 -3.19 -0.69
CA PRO A 143 28.30 -2.51 -0.50
C PRO A 143 29.42 -3.52 -0.25
N ALA A 144 30.63 -3.26 -0.76
CA ALA A 144 31.77 -4.12 -0.45
C ALA A 144 32.01 -4.13 1.07
N ASP A 145 32.19 -5.32 1.64
CA ASP A 145 32.66 -5.46 3.02
C ASP A 145 34.04 -4.80 3.08
N LYS A 146 34.20 -3.77 3.91
CA LYS A 146 35.48 -3.06 4.10
C LYS A 146 36.46 -3.88 4.91
#